data_AF-A0A800KN62-F1
#
_entry.id   AF-A0A800KN62-F1
#
_cell.length_a   1.000
_cell.length_b   1.000
_cell.length_c   1.000
_cell.angle_alpha   90.00
_cell.angle_beta   90.00
_cell.angle_gamma   90.00
#
_symmetry.space_group_name_H-M   'P 1'
#
loop_
_entity.id
_entity.type
_entity.pdbx_description
1 polymer ?
#
loop_
_entity_poly.entity_id
_entity_poly.type
_entity_poly.pdbx_seq_one_letter_code
_entity_poly.pdbx_strand_id
1 'polypeptide(L)'
;MEDYAENYAEPALLPEIEEPVNDTEPDEWAQIIEPSGETAIAQAIPEGILHFRTMLSAGVPWHRALLEAMARWILPEETINGRQYRYLLLGEAFDWLLLAERLCSDVNGAIPAEETEKLLFSGKIPNTVDEEQFRDYLGPSKYRAYMNFRYGVVLEEALQLVSEEEVRKRHMSRSYADTEELIEESYNRLYGKPRRELLKTFQKETKKDRRRNLSLSDLKEFTYWLHKRRINLWDPARVASDTRKAIRRLELLEQGHTNKSSGPTLGKYPTAQSP
;
A
#
# COMPACT_ATOMS: atom_id res chain seq x y z
N MET A 1 47.78 75.29 13.76
CA MET A 1 48.35 75.31 15.10
C MET A 1 47.60 74.26 15.88
N GLU A 2 48.03 73.00 15.77
CA GLU A 2 49.05 72.39 16.68
C GLU A 2 48.41 72.26 18.08
N ASP A 3 48.35 71.12 18.75
CA ASP A 3 49.04 69.84 18.69
C ASP A 3 48.18 68.87 19.51
N TYR A 4 48.05 67.60 19.12
CA TYR A 4 47.83 66.53 20.10
C TYR A 4 48.71 65.35 19.74
N ALA A 5 49.78 65.23 20.52
CA ALA A 5 50.78 64.19 20.46
C ALA A 5 50.18 62.80 20.72
N GLU A 6 50.66 61.86 19.92
CA GLU A 6 50.55 60.41 20.11
C GLU A 6 51.15 59.98 21.45
N ASN A 7 50.43 59.13 22.17
CA ASN A 7 51.00 58.28 23.21
C ASN A 7 50.64 56.83 22.88
N TYR A 8 51.62 56.11 22.33
CA TYR A 8 51.61 54.67 22.18
C TYR A 8 51.85 54.01 23.54
N ALA A 9 50.94 53.17 23.99
CA ALA A 9 51.13 52.26 25.10
C ALA A 9 51.05 50.81 24.58
N GLU A 10 52.07 50.02 24.90
CA GLU A 10 52.22 48.59 24.58
C GLU A 10 51.04 47.73 25.07
N PRO A 11 50.60 46.72 24.30
CA PRO A 11 49.64 45.74 24.79
C PRO A 11 50.34 44.68 25.68
N ALA A 12 49.95 44.64 26.94
CA ALA A 12 50.34 43.58 27.88
C ALA A 12 49.76 42.22 27.47
N LEU A 13 50.64 41.21 27.38
CA LEU A 13 50.34 39.81 27.14
C LEU A 13 49.48 39.22 28.28
N LEU A 14 48.29 38.72 27.94
CA LEU A 14 47.45 37.93 28.83
C LEU A 14 47.91 36.45 28.81
N PRO A 15 47.83 35.73 29.95
CA PRO A 15 48.27 34.33 30.04
C PRO A 15 47.30 33.36 29.37
N GLU A 16 47.87 32.29 28.81
CA GLU A 16 47.17 31.15 28.18
C GLU A 16 46.25 30.45 29.19
N ILE A 17 44.99 30.24 28.82
CA ILE A 17 44.01 29.46 29.58
C ILE A 17 44.02 28.03 29.00
N GLU A 18 44.48 27.07 29.80
CA GLU A 18 44.32 25.64 29.54
C GLU A 18 42.85 25.24 29.72
N GLU A 19 42.23 24.71 28.67
CA GLU A 19 40.88 24.12 28.76
C GLU A 19 40.94 22.70 29.35
N PRO A 20 39.99 22.32 30.24
CA PRO A 20 39.99 20.99 30.84
C PRO A 20 39.45 19.92 29.88
N VAL A 21 40.19 18.81 29.84
CA VAL A 21 39.81 17.54 29.21
C VAL A 21 38.51 17.02 29.83
N ASN A 22 37.46 16.91 29.02
CA ASN A 22 36.20 16.27 29.39
C ASN A 22 36.12 14.88 28.76
N ASP A 23 36.54 13.87 29.51
CA ASP A 23 36.27 12.46 29.23
C ASP A 23 34.86 12.12 29.73
N THR A 24 33.83 12.27 28.88
CA THR A 24 32.61 11.44 28.94
C THR A 24 31.84 11.52 27.62
N GLU A 25 31.61 10.34 27.03
CA GLU A 25 30.92 10.09 25.76
C GLU A 25 29.52 10.74 25.66
N PRO A 26 29.21 11.43 24.55
CA PRO A 26 27.83 11.73 24.17
C PRO A 26 27.30 10.65 23.21
N ASP A 27 26.42 9.82 23.74
CA ASP A 27 25.40 8.96 23.12
C ASP A 27 25.47 8.72 21.59
N GLU A 28 25.93 7.51 21.26
CA GLU A 28 26.04 6.84 19.96
C GLU A 28 24.70 6.51 19.26
N TRP A 29 23.83 7.48 18.96
CA TRP A 29 22.68 7.24 18.07
C TRP A 29 22.68 8.06 16.78
N ALA A 30 23.72 8.87 16.54
CA ALA A 30 23.84 9.72 15.35
C ALA A 30 24.77 9.19 14.24
N GLN A 31 25.39 8.00 14.39
CA GLN A 31 26.41 7.51 13.44
C GLN A 31 26.25 6.05 12.98
N ILE A 32 25.05 5.64 12.57
CA ILE A 32 24.91 4.42 11.74
C ILE A 32 24.13 4.76 10.47
N ILE A 33 24.74 5.57 9.60
CA ILE A 33 24.46 5.55 8.16
C ILE A 33 25.79 5.79 7.43
N GLU A 34 26.60 4.74 7.29
CA GLU A 34 27.59 4.71 6.20
C GLU A 34 27.07 3.85 5.05
N PRO A 35 27.14 4.34 3.80
CA PRO A 35 26.67 3.62 2.62
C PRO A 35 27.78 2.68 2.13
N SER A 36 27.64 1.39 2.41
CA SER A 36 28.55 0.38 1.84
C SER A 36 28.34 0.22 0.33
N GLY A 37 29.25 0.82 -0.45
CA GLY A 37 29.91 0.20 -1.61
C GLY A 37 29.12 -0.06 -2.91
N GLU A 38 29.24 0.89 -3.84
CA GLU A 38 29.47 0.70 -5.29
C GLU A 38 28.47 -0.07 -6.17
N THR A 39 27.48 0.65 -6.72
CA THR A 39 27.29 0.96 -8.16
C THR A 39 25.82 1.27 -8.43
N ALA A 40 25.42 2.52 -8.26
CA ALA A 40 24.18 3.04 -8.84
C ALA A 40 24.24 4.55 -8.80
N ILE A 41 23.78 5.20 -9.87
CA ILE A 41 23.33 6.59 -9.84
C ILE A 41 22.61 6.80 -8.52
N ALA A 42 23.08 7.70 -7.65
CA ALA A 42 22.42 7.97 -6.37
C ALA A 42 20.97 8.34 -6.68
N GLN A 43 20.06 7.37 -6.57
CA GLN A 43 18.65 7.59 -6.77
C GLN A 43 18.23 8.48 -5.62
N ALA A 44 17.98 9.75 -5.92
CA ALA A 44 17.48 10.69 -4.93
C ALA A 44 16.28 10.05 -4.23
N ILE A 45 16.30 10.07 -2.89
CA ILE A 45 15.22 9.50 -2.08
C ILE A 45 13.90 10.18 -2.53
N PRO A 46 12.87 9.41 -2.92
CA PRO A 46 11.61 9.99 -3.39
C PRO A 46 11.01 10.96 -2.36
N GLU A 47 10.47 12.08 -2.83
CA GLU A 47 9.89 13.13 -1.97
C GLU A 47 8.85 12.58 -0.98
N GLY A 48 8.02 11.62 -1.42
CA GLY A 48 7.04 10.96 -0.55
C GLY A 48 7.67 10.25 0.65
N ILE A 49 8.85 9.65 0.50
CA ILE A 49 9.59 9.00 1.60
C ILE A 49 10.10 10.05 2.58
N LEU A 50 10.71 11.13 2.07
CA LEU A 50 11.22 12.22 2.90
C LEU A 50 10.09 12.86 3.71
N HIS A 51 8.97 13.19 3.05
CA HIS A 51 7.78 13.72 3.71
C HIS A 51 7.28 12.77 4.81
N PHE A 52 7.22 11.47 4.51
CA PHE A 52 6.73 10.49 5.48
C PHE A 52 7.60 10.45 6.74
N ARG A 53 8.92 10.35 6.57
CA ARG A 53 9.90 10.36 7.68
C ARG A 53 9.76 11.63 8.51
N THR A 54 9.73 12.80 7.86
CA THR A 54 9.60 14.11 8.55
C THR A 54 8.32 14.19 9.38
N MET A 55 7.19 13.76 8.84
CA MET A 55 5.91 13.81 9.55
C MET A 55 5.85 12.85 10.74
N LEU A 56 6.43 11.66 10.62
CA LEU A 56 6.55 10.72 11.73
C LEU A 56 7.46 11.27 12.85
N SER A 57 8.61 11.83 12.50
CA SER A 57 9.51 12.48 13.48
C SER A 57 8.87 13.68 14.18
N ALA A 58 7.96 14.39 13.51
CA ALA A 58 7.18 15.47 14.09
C ALA A 58 6.01 15.01 14.98
N GLY A 59 5.82 13.70 15.16
CA GLY A 59 4.74 13.13 15.99
C GLY A 59 3.36 13.16 15.35
N VAL A 60 3.27 13.37 14.03
CA VAL A 60 1.99 13.32 13.32
C VAL A 60 1.46 11.88 13.29
N PRO A 61 0.15 11.65 13.49
CA PRO A 61 -0.43 10.32 13.37
C PRO A 61 -0.06 9.65 12.03
N TRP A 62 0.51 8.45 12.11
CA TRP A 62 1.12 7.79 10.95
C TRP A 62 0.15 7.58 9.79
N HIS A 63 -1.15 7.36 10.05
CA HIS A 63 -2.19 7.22 9.04
C HIS A 63 -2.28 8.44 8.12
N ARG A 64 -2.25 9.63 8.72
CA ARG A 64 -2.27 10.90 7.99
C ARG A 64 -0.96 11.09 7.24
N ALA A 65 0.17 10.87 7.91
CA ALA A 65 1.50 10.98 7.31
C ALA A 65 1.64 10.06 6.08
N LEU A 66 1.10 8.84 6.15
CA LEU A 66 1.11 7.85 5.08
C LEU A 66 0.30 8.33 3.87
N LEU A 67 -0.95 8.78 4.09
CA LEU A 67 -1.81 9.27 3.00
C LEU A 67 -1.24 10.52 2.34
N GLU A 68 -0.70 11.44 3.12
CA GLU A 68 -0.04 12.64 2.61
C GLU A 68 1.24 12.29 1.83
N ALA A 69 1.98 11.26 2.23
CA ALA A 69 3.14 10.76 1.48
C ALA A 69 2.71 10.11 0.15
N MET A 70 1.62 9.33 0.15
CA MET A 70 1.05 8.77 -1.08
C MET A 70 0.57 9.86 -2.05
N ALA A 71 0.01 10.95 -1.54
CA ALA A 71 -0.42 12.09 -2.33
C ALA A 71 0.75 12.72 -3.12
N ARG A 72 1.94 12.77 -2.50
CA ARG A 72 3.18 13.30 -3.08
C ARG A 72 3.94 12.28 -3.94
N TRP A 73 3.47 11.04 -4.02
CA TRP A 73 4.17 10.00 -4.78
C TRP A 73 3.95 10.13 -6.28
N ILE A 74 5.03 10.33 -7.04
CA ILE A 74 4.97 10.61 -8.48
C ILE A 74 5.27 9.40 -9.36
N LEU A 75 5.99 8.39 -8.86
CA LEU A 75 6.41 7.25 -9.69
C LEU A 75 5.24 6.27 -9.90
N PRO A 76 4.90 5.90 -11.15
CA PRO A 76 3.86 4.91 -11.42
C PRO A 76 4.33 3.48 -11.13
N GLU A 77 5.64 3.24 -11.25
CA GLU A 77 6.31 1.99 -10.90
C GLU A 77 7.78 2.23 -10.54
N GLU A 78 8.37 1.31 -9.79
CA GLU A 78 9.80 1.28 -9.47
C GLU A 78 10.29 -0.16 -9.29
N THR A 79 11.61 -0.37 -9.30
CA THR A 79 12.22 -1.67 -9.05
C THR A 79 13.17 -1.56 -7.86
N ILE A 80 12.87 -2.26 -6.78
CA ILE A 80 13.66 -2.27 -5.55
C ILE A 80 14.08 -3.70 -5.25
N ASN A 81 15.39 -3.94 -5.10
CA ASN A 81 15.96 -5.27 -4.82
C ASN A 81 15.46 -6.37 -5.78
N GLY A 82 15.34 -6.03 -7.07
CA GLY A 82 14.85 -6.95 -8.12
C GLY A 82 13.34 -7.19 -8.11
N ARG A 83 12.59 -6.66 -7.14
CA ARG A 83 11.12 -6.68 -7.13
C ARG A 83 10.57 -5.45 -7.84
N GLN A 84 9.70 -5.68 -8.82
CA GLN A 84 8.95 -4.62 -9.49
C GLN A 84 7.72 -4.24 -8.65
N TYR A 85 7.59 -2.96 -8.32
CA TYR A 85 6.43 -2.35 -7.69
C TYR A 85 5.68 -1.53 -8.74
N ARG A 86 4.47 -1.94 -9.13
CA ARG A 86 3.60 -1.17 -10.04
C ARG A 86 2.42 -0.60 -9.29
N TYR A 87 2.50 0.69 -8.97
CA TYR A 87 1.48 1.38 -8.19
C TYR A 87 0.30 1.83 -9.05
N LEU A 88 0.51 2.13 -10.33
CA LEU A 88 -0.53 2.64 -11.23
C LEU A 88 -0.81 1.64 -12.36
N LEU A 89 -1.90 0.89 -12.25
CA LEU A 89 -2.32 -0.14 -13.20
C LEU A 89 -2.98 0.52 -14.41
N LEU A 90 -2.53 0.16 -15.62
CA LEU A 90 -2.97 0.77 -16.89
C LEU A 90 -3.00 2.32 -16.89
N GLY A 91 -2.20 2.98 -16.05
CA GLY A 91 -2.18 4.43 -15.92
C GLY A 91 -3.39 5.05 -15.19
N GLU A 92 -4.29 4.25 -14.60
CA GLU A 92 -5.57 4.75 -14.07
C GLU A 92 -5.90 4.28 -12.65
N ALA A 93 -5.59 3.02 -12.29
CA ALA A 93 -5.96 2.44 -11.00
C ALA A 93 -4.77 2.37 -10.04
N PHE A 94 -4.89 3.04 -8.90
CA PHE A 94 -3.83 3.17 -7.91
C PHE A 94 -3.89 2.05 -6.85
N ASP A 95 -2.95 1.10 -6.93
CA ASP A 95 -2.72 0.05 -5.94
C ASP A 95 -2.05 0.64 -4.69
N TRP A 96 -2.86 1.36 -3.91
CA TRP A 96 -2.42 2.13 -2.76
C TRP A 96 -1.83 1.26 -1.64
N LEU A 97 -2.25 0.00 -1.50
CA LEU A 97 -1.68 -0.93 -0.52
C LEU A 97 -0.27 -1.35 -0.89
N LEU A 98 0.03 -1.51 -2.19
CA LEU A 98 1.39 -1.78 -2.63
C LEU A 98 2.33 -0.59 -2.35
N LEU A 99 1.82 0.65 -2.48
CA LEU A 99 2.58 1.83 -2.06
C LEU A 99 2.68 1.94 -0.53
N ALA A 100 1.64 1.56 0.21
CA ALA A 100 1.67 1.50 1.66
C ALA A 100 2.77 0.55 2.15
N GLU A 101 2.84 -0.65 1.57
CA GLU A 101 3.89 -1.64 1.85
C GLU A 101 5.28 -1.03 1.64
N ARG A 102 5.49 -0.34 0.51
CA ARG A 102 6.77 0.30 0.17
C ARG A 102 7.15 1.43 1.14
N LEU A 103 6.19 2.23 1.56
CA LEU A 103 6.42 3.35 2.48
C LEU A 103 6.68 2.83 3.90
N CYS A 104 5.89 1.86 4.37
CA CYS A 104 6.06 1.27 5.70
C CYS A 104 7.38 0.50 5.84
N SER A 105 7.84 -0.18 4.77
CA SER A 105 9.14 -0.88 4.81
C SER A 105 10.33 0.07 4.94
N ASP A 106 10.16 1.34 4.59
CA ASP A 106 11.21 2.35 4.63
C ASP A 106 11.42 2.98 6.01
N VAL A 107 10.39 2.95 6.85
CA VAL A 107 10.36 3.60 8.18
C VAL A 107 10.36 2.57 9.31
N ASN A 108 11.09 1.46 9.13
CA ASN A 108 11.05 0.30 10.01
C ASN A 108 11.20 0.71 11.50
N GLY A 109 10.20 0.35 12.32
CA GLY A 109 10.15 0.68 13.75
C GLY A 109 9.40 1.96 14.12
N ALA A 110 9.08 2.86 13.17
CA ALA A 110 8.32 4.08 13.46
C ALA A 110 6.80 3.85 13.61
N ILE A 111 6.29 2.71 13.12
CA ILE A 111 4.89 2.30 13.21
C ILE A 111 4.85 0.92 13.89
N PRO A 112 3.94 0.67 14.85
CA PRO A 112 3.78 -0.66 15.43
C PRO A 112 3.57 -1.73 14.35
N ALA A 113 4.27 -2.86 14.47
CA ALA A 113 4.22 -3.94 13.49
C ALA A 113 2.79 -4.48 13.30
N GLU A 114 2.03 -4.63 14.38
CA GLU A 114 0.64 -5.08 14.36
C GLU A 114 -0.27 -4.13 13.56
N GLU A 115 -0.03 -2.83 13.64
CA GLU A 115 -0.81 -1.83 12.90
C GLU A 115 -0.48 -1.85 11.40
N THR A 116 0.80 -2.02 11.07
CA THR A 116 1.26 -2.19 9.68
C THR A 116 0.70 -3.47 9.08
N GLU A 117 0.79 -4.58 9.80
CA GLU A 117 0.23 -5.87 9.40
C GLU A 117 -1.28 -5.75 9.17
N LYS A 118 -2.00 -5.19 10.13
CA LYS A 118 -3.45 -5.00 10.02
C LYS A 118 -3.81 -4.14 8.82
N LEU A 119 -3.10 -3.05 8.54
CA LEU A 119 -3.32 -2.23 7.34
C LEU A 119 -3.15 -3.05 6.06
N LEU A 120 -2.01 -3.73 5.91
CA LEU A 120 -1.65 -4.41 4.67
C LEU A 120 -2.51 -5.65 4.40
N PHE A 121 -2.96 -6.35 5.46
CA PHE A 121 -3.83 -7.52 5.32
C PHE A 121 -5.32 -7.14 5.20
N SER A 122 -5.81 -6.19 5.99
CA SER A 122 -7.24 -5.84 5.96
C SER A 122 -7.60 -4.86 4.86
N GLY A 123 -6.61 -4.13 4.33
CA GLY A 123 -6.85 -3.06 3.37
C GLY A 123 -7.64 -1.90 3.97
N LYS A 124 -7.65 -1.74 5.30
CA LYS A 124 -8.39 -0.71 6.02
C LYS A 124 -7.44 0.15 6.82
N ILE A 125 -7.57 1.46 6.66
CA ILE A 125 -7.00 2.41 7.61
C ILE A 125 -7.83 2.29 8.91
N PRO A 126 -7.20 2.12 10.08
CA PRO A 126 -7.89 2.17 11.37
C PRO A 126 -8.87 3.34 11.47
N ASN A 127 -9.92 3.21 12.28
CA ASN A 127 -11.07 4.12 12.40
C ASN A 127 -10.73 5.57 12.85
N THR A 128 -9.45 5.94 12.86
CA THR A 128 -8.91 7.27 13.16
C THR A 128 -9.04 8.23 11.97
N VAL A 129 -9.26 7.72 10.75
CA VAL A 129 -9.43 8.52 9.53
C VAL A 129 -10.78 8.17 8.90
N ASP A 130 -11.66 9.15 8.76
CA ASP A 130 -12.92 8.97 8.02
C ASP A 130 -12.73 9.12 6.49
N GLU A 131 -13.78 8.87 5.71
CA GLU A 131 -13.70 8.92 4.24
C GLU A 131 -13.41 10.32 3.70
N GLU A 132 -13.87 11.38 4.38
CA GLU A 132 -13.62 12.77 3.97
C GLU A 132 -12.15 13.13 4.19
N GLN A 133 -11.63 12.83 5.38
CA GLN A 133 -10.21 12.98 5.70
C GLN A 133 -9.33 12.14 4.78
N PHE A 134 -9.73 10.89 4.48
CA PHE A 134 -9.01 10.02 3.55
C PHE A 134 -8.88 10.70 2.17
N ARG A 135 -9.99 11.22 1.64
CA ARG A 135 -10.01 11.92 0.36
C ARG A 135 -9.15 13.18 0.40
N ASP A 136 -9.23 13.94 1.47
CA ASP A 136 -8.54 15.22 1.60
C ASP A 136 -7.03 15.03 1.74
N TYR A 137 -6.56 14.07 2.54
CA TYR A 137 -5.14 13.77 2.69
C TYR A 137 -4.52 13.19 1.42
N LEU A 138 -5.26 12.32 0.71
CA LEU A 138 -4.78 11.69 -0.51
C LEU A 138 -4.84 12.66 -1.72
N GLY A 139 -5.77 13.61 -1.69
CA GLY A 139 -6.03 14.56 -2.76
C GLY A 139 -6.92 14.00 -3.88
N PRO A 140 -7.62 14.87 -4.63
CA PRO A 140 -8.70 14.47 -5.53
C PRO A 140 -8.25 13.56 -6.69
N SER A 141 -7.04 13.76 -7.21
CA SER A 141 -6.51 12.96 -8.32
C SER A 141 -6.19 11.53 -7.89
N LYS A 142 -5.41 11.36 -6.80
CA LYS A 142 -5.07 10.06 -6.24
C LYS A 142 -6.28 9.35 -5.65
N TYR A 143 -7.23 10.09 -5.07
CA TYR A 143 -8.50 9.52 -4.63
C TYR A 143 -9.32 8.93 -5.78
N ARG A 144 -9.40 9.61 -6.94
CA ARG A 144 -10.03 9.04 -8.14
C ARG A 144 -9.33 7.76 -8.58
N ALA A 145 -8.00 7.75 -8.59
CA ALA A 145 -7.22 6.55 -8.95
C ALA A 145 -7.39 5.41 -7.93
N TYR A 146 -7.52 5.73 -6.64
CA TYR A 146 -7.86 4.79 -5.57
C TYR A 146 -9.25 4.19 -5.81
N MET A 147 -10.24 5.00 -6.18
CA MET A 147 -11.58 4.51 -6.51
C MET A 147 -11.57 3.60 -7.74
N ASN A 148 -10.76 3.92 -8.76
CA ASN A 148 -10.56 3.03 -9.90
C ASN A 148 -10.01 1.66 -9.47
N PHE A 149 -9.08 1.63 -8.51
CA PHE A 149 -8.57 0.37 -7.96
C PHE A 149 -9.63 -0.38 -7.13
N ARG A 150 -10.36 0.32 -6.25
CA ARG A 150 -11.40 -0.26 -5.40
C ARG A 150 -12.51 -0.90 -6.22
N TYR A 151 -13.03 -0.20 -7.23
CA TYR A 151 -14.09 -0.73 -8.09
C TYR A 151 -13.57 -1.67 -9.18
N GLY A 152 -12.40 -1.36 -9.73
CA GLY A 152 -11.88 -2.05 -10.91
C GLY A 152 -11.04 -3.28 -10.62
N VAL A 153 -10.51 -3.43 -9.41
CA VAL A 153 -9.75 -4.61 -8.99
C VAL A 153 -10.49 -5.32 -7.87
N VAL A 154 -10.58 -4.71 -6.69
CA VAL A 154 -11.11 -5.37 -5.48
C VAL A 154 -12.56 -5.83 -5.69
N LEU A 155 -13.41 -4.95 -6.19
CA LEU A 155 -14.81 -5.29 -6.42
C LEU A 155 -15.00 -6.27 -7.59
N GLU A 156 -14.13 -6.19 -8.60
CA GLU A 156 -14.17 -7.11 -9.74
C GLU A 156 -13.74 -8.52 -9.34
N GLU A 157 -12.75 -8.68 -8.46
CA GLU A 157 -12.36 -9.97 -7.86
C GLU A 157 -13.51 -10.56 -7.03
N ALA A 158 -14.18 -9.73 -6.22
CA ALA A 158 -15.36 -10.17 -5.48
C ALA A 158 -16.48 -10.64 -6.42
N LEU A 159 -16.69 -9.96 -7.56
CA LEU A 159 -17.65 -10.38 -8.58
C LEU A 159 -17.27 -11.72 -9.24
N GLN A 160 -15.99 -11.92 -9.54
CA GLN A 160 -15.46 -13.18 -10.08
C GLN A 160 -15.76 -14.34 -9.12
N LEU A 161 -15.46 -14.16 -7.83
CA LEU A 161 -15.77 -15.14 -6.80
C LEU A 161 -17.27 -15.47 -6.74
N VAL A 162 -18.13 -14.47 -6.83
CA VAL A 162 -19.58 -14.70 -6.87
C VAL A 162 -19.98 -15.53 -8.10
N SER A 163 -19.44 -15.20 -9.28
CA SER A 163 -19.73 -15.95 -10.51
C SER A 163 -19.27 -17.41 -10.38
N GLU A 164 -18.06 -17.64 -9.85
CA GLU A 164 -17.50 -18.97 -9.60
C GLU A 164 -18.35 -19.78 -8.63
N GLU A 165 -18.80 -19.19 -7.52
CA GLU A 165 -19.68 -19.86 -6.57
C GLU A 165 -21.03 -20.26 -7.18
N GLU A 166 -21.60 -19.43 -8.05
CA GLU A 166 -22.84 -19.78 -8.76
C GLU A 166 -22.62 -20.89 -9.77
N VAL A 167 -21.48 -20.89 -10.48
CA VAL A 167 -21.09 -21.98 -11.37
C VAL A 167 -20.96 -23.27 -10.57
N ARG A 168 -20.20 -23.25 -9.48
CA ARG A 168 -19.99 -24.40 -8.59
C ARG A 168 -21.30 -24.96 -8.07
N LYS A 169 -22.22 -24.12 -7.59
CA LYS A 169 -23.55 -24.55 -7.12
C LYS A 169 -24.36 -25.25 -8.23
N ARG A 170 -24.31 -24.76 -9.47
CA ARG A 170 -24.98 -25.40 -10.61
C ARG A 170 -24.31 -26.71 -11.06
N HIS A 171 -23.00 -26.83 -10.92
CA HIS A 171 -22.28 -28.06 -11.22
C HIS A 171 -22.51 -29.14 -10.15
N MET A 172 -22.51 -28.75 -8.88
CA MET A 172 -22.86 -29.63 -7.76
C MET A 172 -24.26 -30.22 -7.90
N SER A 173 -25.25 -29.44 -8.36
CA SER A 173 -26.61 -29.94 -8.60
C SER A 173 -26.69 -30.92 -9.79
N ARG A 174 -25.63 -31.02 -10.59
CA ARG A 174 -25.50 -31.91 -11.74
C ARG A 174 -24.42 -32.99 -11.56
N SER A 175 -23.86 -33.11 -10.35
CA SER A 175 -22.80 -34.07 -10.01
C SER A 175 -21.52 -33.97 -10.86
N TYR A 176 -21.20 -32.79 -11.38
CA TYR A 176 -19.91 -32.54 -12.03
C TYR A 176 -18.79 -32.33 -10.99
N ALA A 177 -17.56 -32.68 -11.36
CA ALA A 177 -16.38 -32.47 -10.54
C ALA A 177 -15.95 -30.99 -10.51
N ASP A 178 -15.42 -30.52 -9.38
CA ASP A 178 -14.82 -29.18 -9.25
C ASP A 178 -13.49 -29.17 -10.04
N THR A 179 -13.48 -28.46 -11.18
CA THR A 179 -12.36 -28.44 -12.12
C THR A 179 -12.13 -27.02 -12.67
N GLU A 180 -11.00 -26.81 -13.36
CA GLU A 180 -10.66 -25.56 -14.06
C GLU A 180 -11.78 -25.09 -15.01
N GLU A 181 -12.65 -25.99 -15.48
CA GLU A 181 -13.82 -25.67 -16.30
C GLU A 181 -14.78 -24.70 -15.61
N LEU A 182 -14.86 -24.73 -14.27
CA LEU A 182 -15.70 -23.79 -13.51
C LEU A 182 -15.22 -22.34 -13.66
N ILE A 183 -13.90 -22.13 -13.64
CA ILE A 183 -13.28 -20.81 -13.79
C ILE A 183 -13.47 -20.33 -15.24
N GLU A 184 -13.29 -21.21 -16.22
CA GLU A 184 -13.51 -20.85 -17.61
C GLU A 184 -14.97 -20.48 -17.88
N GLU A 185 -15.93 -21.18 -17.29
CA GLU A 185 -17.36 -20.88 -17.38
C GLU A 185 -17.73 -19.59 -16.63
N SER A 186 -17.15 -19.33 -15.45
CA SER A 186 -17.40 -18.11 -14.67
C SER A 186 -16.94 -16.87 -15.44
N TYR A 187 -15.76 -16.94 -16.07
CA TYR A 187 -15.21 -15.88 -16.92
C TYR A 187 -16.04 -15.71 -18.19
N ASN A 188 -16.49 -16.81 -18.82
CA ASN A 188 -17.34 -16.73 -19.99
C ASN A 188 -18.66 -16.02 -19.68
N ARG A 189 -19.28 -16.28 -18.52
CA ARG A 189 -20.48 -15.56 -18.09
C ARG A 189 -20.27 -14.07 -17.88
N LEU A 190 -19.16 -13.69 -17.25
CA LEU A 190 -18.87 -12.29 -16.91
C LEU A 190 -18.37 -11.48 -18.10
N TYR A 191 -17.59 -12.09 -19.00
CA TYR A 191 -16.81 -11.38 -20.02
C TYR A 191 -17.05 -11.87 -21.44
N GLY A 192 -17.92 -12.86 -21.63
CA GLY A 192 -18.27 -13.45 -22.93
C GLY A 192 -17.21 -14.37 -23.52
N LYS A 193 -16.12 -14.66 -22.80
CA LYS A 193 -15.02 -15.52 -23.24
C LYS A 193 -14.37 -16.26 -22.07
N PRO A 194 -13.77 -17.44 -22.30
CA PRO A 194 -13.01 -18.16 -21.28
C PRO A 194 -11.77 -17.36 -20.84
N ARG A 195 -11.35 -17.56 -19.59
CA ARG A 195 -10.18 -16.92 -18.95
C ARG A 195 -8.93 -17.07 -19.80
N ARG A 196 -8.67 -18.26 -20.34
CA ARG A 196 -7.50 -18.51 -21.21
C ARG A 196 -7.45 -17.60 -22.43
N GLU A 197 -8.59 -17.29 -23.05
CA GLU A 197 -8.66 -16.43 -24.23
C GLU A 197 -8.52 -14.96 -23.87
N LEU A 198 -9.14 -14.55 -22.77
CA LEU A 198 -9.02 -13.19 -22.24
C LEU A 198 -7.58 -12.88 -21.85
N LEU A 199 -6.90 -13.81 -21.17
CA LEU A 199 -5.49 -13.64 -20.79
C LEU A 199 -4.58 -13.52 -22.02
N LYS A 200 -4.81 -14.35 -23.04
CA LYS A 200 -4.11 -14.25 -24.32
C LYS A 200 -4.32 -12.90 -25.00
N THR A 201 -5.53 -12.36 -24.91
CA THR A 201 -5.89 -11.05 -25.48
C THR A 201 -5.22 -9.93 -24.69
N PHE A 202 -5.31 -9.96 -23.37
CA PHE A 202 -4.65 -9.02 -22.47
C PHE A 202 -3.14 -8.95 -22.70
N GLN A 203 -2.45 -10.09 -22.77
CA GLN A 203 -1.00 -10.13 -23.04
C GLN A 203 -0.66 -9.50 -24.39
N LYS A 204 -1.48 -9.73 -25.43
CA LYS A 204 -1.30 -9.14 -26.76
C LYS A 204 -1.47 -7.62 -26.73
N GLU A 205 -2.51 -7.13 -26.08
CA GLU A 205 -2.82 -5.70 -26.01
C GLU A 205 -1.82 -4.92 -25.14
N THR A 206 -1.38 -5.51 -24.02
CA THR A 206 -0.41 -4.91 -23.08
C THR A 206 1.05 -5.16 -23.46
N LYS A 207 1.30 -5.83 -24.59
CA LYS A 207 2.65 -6.20 -25.07
C LYS A 207 3.48 -6.96 -24.03
N LYS A 208 2.83 -7.71 -23.13
CA LYS A 208 3.50 -8.55 -22.13
C LYS A 208 4.00 -9.84 -22.77
N ASP A 209 5.19 -10.29 -22.37
CA ASP A 209 5.70 -11.58 -22.80
C ASP A 209 4.78 -12.70 -22.31
N ARG A 210 4.36 -13.57 -23.24
CA ARG A 210 3.46 -14.69 -22.96
C ARG A 210 4.16 -15.85 -22.27
N ARG A 211 5.50 -15.90 -22.33
CA ARG A 211 6.33 -16.96 -21.77
C ARG A 211 6.75 -16.71 -20.32
N ARG A 212 6.66 -15.47 -19.84
CA ARG A 212 6.98 -15.14 -18.45
C ARG A 212 5.82 -15.50 -17.52
N ASN A 213 6.14 -15.91 -16.31
CA ASN A 213 5.16 -16.06 -15.24
C ASN A 213 4.55 -14.69 -14.91
N LEU A 214 3.23 -14.62 -14.72
CA LEU A 214 2.56 -13.39 -14.33
C LEU A 214 2.87 -13.08 -12.86
N SER A 215 3.30 -11.85 -12.59
CA SER A 215 3.42 -11.35 -11.22
C SER A 215 2.03 -11.06 -10.63
N LEU A 216 1.97 -10.84 -9.30
CA LEU A 216 0.75 -10.39 -8.65
C LEU A 216 0.24 -9.06 -9.25
N SER A 217 1.13 -8.12 -9.55
CA SER A 217 0.78 -6.87 -10.24
C SER A 217 0.23 -7.12 -11.64
N ASP A 218 0.75 -8.12 -12.37
CA ASP A 218 0.22 -8.48 -13.68
C ASP A 218 -1.19 -9.06 -13.59
N LEU A 219 -1.50 -9.82 -12.54
CA LEU A 219 -2.83 -10.35 -12.27
C LEU A 219 -3.82 -9.24 -11.89
N LYS A 220 -3.44 -8.32 -11.00
CA LYS A 220 -4.27 -7.15 -10.65
C LYS A 220 -4.55 -6.27 -11.88
N GLU A 221 -3.54 -6.07 -12.72
CA GLU A 221 -3.69 -5.32 -13.98
C GLU A 221 -4.61 -6.05 -14.98
N PHE A 222 -4.55 -7.38 -15.03
CA PHE A 222 -5.48 -8.18 -15.82
C PHE A 222 -6.92 -8.06 -15.31
N THR A 223 -7.13 -8.10 -13.99
CA THR A 223 -8.44 -7.84 -13.37
C THR A 223 -8.97 -6.45 -13.73
N TYR A 224 -8.14 -5.42 -13.62
CA TYR A 224 -8.54 -4.07 -13.99
C TYR A 224 -8.91 -3.95 -15.48
N TRP A 225 -8.16 -4.61 -16.36
CA TRP A 225 -8.49 -4.70 -17.78
C TRP A 225 -9.84 -5.39 -18.03
N LEU A 226 -10.14 -6.47 -17.29
CA LEU A 226 -11.42 -7.18 -17.36
C LEU A 226 -12.59 -6.30 -16.91
N HIS A 227 -12.40 -5.52 -15.84
CA HIS A 227 -13.39 -4.55 -15.39
C HIS A 227 -13.76 -3.55 -16.48
N LYS A 228 -12.75 -2.91 -17.09
CA LYS A 228 -12.97 -1.97 -18.21
C LYS A 228 -13.70 -2.64 -19.37
N ARG A 229 -13.32 -3.86 -19.72
CA ARG A 229 -14.00 -4.66 -20.74
C ARG A 229 -15.46 -4.93 -20.39
N ARG A 230 -15.75 -5.34 -19.15
CA ARG A 230 -17.10 -5.69 -18.69
C ARG A 230 -18.05 -4.50 -18.72
N ILE A 231 -17.58 -3.32 -18.29
CA ILE A 231 -18.37 -2.07 -18.33
C ILE A 231 -18.78 -1.74 -19.76
N ASN A 232 -17.89 -1.96 -20.73
CA ASN A 232 -18.17 -1.69 -22.15
C ASN A 232 -18.99 -2.81 -22.82
N LEU A 233 -19.01 -4.02 -22.25
CA LEU A 233 -19.69 -5.18 -22.84
C LEU A 233 -21.18 -5.24 -22.48
N TRP A 234 -21.53 -4.86 -21.25
CA TRP A 234 -22.89 -5.04 -20.73
C TRP A 234 -23.67 -3.74 -20.62
N ASP A 235 -24.99 -3.86 -20.62
CA ASP A 235 -25.88 -2.72 -20.40
C ASP A 235 -25.72 -2.16 -18.96
N PRO A 236 -26.05 -0.88 -18.74
CA PRO A 236 -25.89 -0.24 -17.43
C PRO A 236 -26.67 -0.92 -16.29
N ALA A 237 -27.84 -1.51 -16.58
CA ALA A 237 -28.64 -2.16 -15.54
C ALA A 237 -27.96 -3.44 -15.04
N ARG A 238 -27.40 -4.24 -15.96
CA ARG A 238 -26.58 -5.39 -15.61
C ARG A 238 -25.32 -4.98 -14.86
N VAL A 239 -24.57 -3.97 -15.32
CA VAL A 239 -23.38 -3.48 -14.63
C VAL A 239 -23.70 -3.07 -13.18
N ALA A 240 -24.79 -2.34 -12.97
CA ALA A 240 -25.24 -1.92 -11.63
C ALA A 240 -25.70 -3.11 -10.76
N SER A 241 -26.31 -4.14 -11.35
CA SER A 241 -26.69 -5.37 -10.64
C SER A 241 -25.46 -6.15 -10.17
N ASP A 242 -24.51 -6.37 -11.07
CA ASP A 242 -23.25 -7.06 -10.79
C ASP A 242 -22.45 -6.31 -9.70
N THR A 243 -22.37 -4.99 -9.80
CA THR A 243 -21.72 -4.13 -8.80
C THR A 243 -22.36 -4.33 -7.41
N ARG A 244 -23.70 -4.28 -7.31
CA ARG A 244 -24.42 -4.53 -6.05
C ARG A 244 -24.16 -5.94 -5.50
N LYS A 245 -24.04 -6.93 -6.39
CA LYS A 245 -23.77 -8.32 -6.02
C LYS A 245 -22.36 -8.50 -5.44
N ALA A 246 -21.38 -7.85 -6.07
CA ALA A 246 -20.00 -7.83 -5.60
C ALA A 246 -19.86 -7.11 -4.25
N ILE A 247 -20.55 -5.98 -4.06
CA ILE A 247 -20.54 -5.23 -2.79
C ILE A 247 -21.03 -6.13 -1.65
N ARG A 248 -22.20 -6.78 -1.83
CA ARG A 248 -22.73 -7.72 -0.84
C ARG A 248 -21.76 -8.86 -0.52
N ARG A 249 -21.03 -9.37 -1.52
CA ARG A 249 -20.05 -10.43 -1.28
C ARG A 249 -18.88 -9.94 -0.45
N LEU A 250 -18.39 -8.73 -0.75
CA LEU A 250 -17.28 -8.13 -0.02
C LEU A 250 -17.66 -7.88 1.45
N GLU A 251 -18.85 -7.33 1.70
CA GLU A 251 -19.40 -7.15 3.06
C GLU A 251 -19.44 -8.47 3.85
N LEU A 252 -19.89 -9.57 3.22
CA LEU A 252 -19.91 -10.89 3.86
C LEU A 252 -18.50 -11.44 4.15
N LEU A 253 -17.54 -11.20 3.24
CA LEU A 253 -16.15 -11.60 3.46
C LEU A 253 -15.53 -10.83 4.63
N GLU A 254 -15.79 -9.52 4.72
CA GLU A 254 -15.30 -8.68 5.81
C GLU A 254 -15.86 -9.10 7.18
N GLN A 255 -17.16 -9.40 7.27
CA GLN A 255 -17.78 -9.92 8.50
C GLN A 255 -17.21 -11.29 8.92
N GLY A 256 -16.90 -12.14 7.94
CA GLY A 256 -16.26 -13.43 8.20
C GLY A 256 -14.84 -13.30 8.75
N HIS A 257 -14.11 -12.24 8.38
CA HIS A 257 -12.78 -11.94 8.90
C HIS A 257 -12.84 -11.37 10.31
N THR A 258 -13.75 -10.42 10.59
CA THR A 258 -13.89 -9.83 11.92
C THR A 258 -14.22 -10.89 12.98
N ASN A 259 -15.13 -11.81 12.66
CA ASN A 259 -15.55 -12.88 13.57
C ASN A 259 -14.47 -13.94 13.83
N LYS A 260 -13.47 -14.07 12.95
CA LYS A 260 -12.31 -14.95 13.16
C LYS A 260 -11.18 -14.27 13.92
N SER A 261 -11.03 -12.95 13.79
CA SER A 261 -10.05 -12.16 14.55
C SER A 261 -10.47 -11.92 16.01
N SER A 262 -11.76 -11.98 16.33
CA SER A 262 -12.26 -12.07 17.71
C SER A 262 -12.34 -13.52 18.16
N GLY A 263 -11.17 -14.11 18.47
CA GLY A 263 -11.09 -15.40 19.18
C GLY A 263 -11.83 -15.37 20.52
N PRO A 264 -12.22 -16.53 21.08
CA PRO A 264 -13.16 -16.62 22.19
C PRO A 264 -12.60 -15.89 23.41
N THR A 265 -13.38 -14.95 23.95
CA THR A 265 -13.14 -14.37 25.27
C THR A 265 -13.02 -15.53 26.25
N LEU A 266 -11.81 -15.76 26.77
CA LEU A 266 -11.54 -16.74 27.82
C LEU A 266 -12.56 -16.54 28.93
N GLY A 267 -13.51 -17.49 29.02
CA GLY A 267 -14.46 -17.57 30.10
C GLY A 267 -13.69 -17.59 31.42
N LYS A 268 -14.08 -16.70 32.32
CA LYS A 268 -13.61 -16.65 33.70
C LYS A 268 -13.71 -18.06 34.30
N TYR A 269 -12.57 -18.66 34.64
CA TYR A 269 -12.56 -19.86 35.48
C TYR A 269 -13.00 -19.47 36.90
N PRO A 270 -13.88 -20.24 37.54
CA PRO A 270 -14.25 -20.01 38.94
C PRO A 270 -13.06 -20.32 39.84
N THR A 271 -12.77 -19.41 40.77
CA THR A 271 -11.76 -19.53 41.81
C THR A 271 -12.08 -20.74 42.69
N ALA A 272 -11.28 -21.80 42.60
CA ALA A 272 -11.31 -22.88 43.58
C ALA A 272 -10.55 -22.40 44.83
N GLN A 273 -11.29 -22.20 45.92
CA GLN A 273 -10.71 -22.12 47.26
C GLN A 273 -10.35 -23.53 47.74
N SER A 274 -9.16 -23.68 48.34
CA SER A 274 -8.85 -24.70 49.35
C SER A 274 -7.48 -24.39 49.99
N PRO A 275 -7.20 -24.84 51.22
CA PRO A 275 -8.07 -25.46 52.22
C PRO A 275 -8.49 -24.52 53.36
#